data_AF-A0A7X8EA52-F1
#
_entry.id   AF-A0A7X8EA52-F1
#
_cell.length_a   1.000
_cell.length_b   1.000
_cell.length_c   1.000
_cell.angle_alpha   90.00
_cell.angle_beta   90.00
_cell.angle_gamma   90.00
#
_symmetry.space_group_name_H-M   'P 1'
#
loop_
_entity.id
_entity.type
_entity.pdbx_description
1 polymer ?
#
loop_
_entity_poly.entity_id
_entity_poly.type
_entity_poly.pdbx_seq_one_letter_code
_entity_poly.pdbx_strand_id
1 'polypeptide(L)'
;MPSRGFLLRGLVSGLFASLILIFAFWGIWLLPALGLILTRVSLINGTIVAAVMGVIGGLIYSVFVREKQLEPRKSIVAGSLLGLAFWVGGVLTLVPMMLGFPPSLSSPRDHLTALVIFVVYGISLAFMYRGFQAKMSKKNLGYGVGLVVLTLIATPLLLRGAVSTNPQDLDLPTGYKAQVIAKDLTYPTGIAMDEKGEIYIAESGFSYGPKTTEAKIMRLNDKGKPVKVADKFEGPIGGITYKEGNLYVSHRGKITELELKTGERRDLVTNLPSLGDHQNGDLMFGPDGAIYFGQGTATNAGVVGSDNFVYAWADRYPDFHDIPSRDFTLTGENYTSLDLKETDPAAKKTTGAFIAFGKTRKAGEKVKGKVPASGAVHRLDMEDGTLSIFADGLRNPYGLTQDEDGNMYASVLGYDDRGVRASTDSPDWIMKLEKGAWYGWPDYAGTVPLTDEKFASDRGINRNPIIKDPPEVTPPLASLPSHYSPMKIDCAPKEFGMDGIFVAVFGDGQPLTQDLKKLAPSGVLVVDQETGSYDWFLKSKNKARAGRRGDGLKRVVDVKFDRDGKSLYVLDFGVFELADMAPNAIPKTGVLWKITKE
;
A
#
# COMPACT_ATOMS: atom_id res chain seq x y z
N MET A 1 7.80 -10.17 -55.19
CA MET A 1 7.65 -10.17 -53.72
C MET A 1 7.14 -8.80 -53.29
N PRO A 2 6.01 -8.68 -52.56
CA PRO A 2 5.58 -7.39 -52.03
C PRO A 2 6.69 -6.85 -51.11
N SER A 3 7.05 -5.57 -51.28
CA SER A 3 8.21 -4.99 -50.59
C SER A 3 8.02 -5.15 -49.07
N ARG A 4 9.00 -5.78 -48.39
CA ARG A 4 9.00 -5.90 -46.91
C ARG A 4 9.19 -4.54 -46.21
N GLY A 5 9.25 -3.43 -46.95
CA GLY A 5 9.49 -2.09 -46.43
C GLY A 5 8.38 -1.57 -45.51
N PHE A 6 7.15 -2.10 -45.60
CA PHE A 6 6.08 -1.75 -44.64
C PHE A 6 6.34 -2.32 -43.23
N LEU A 7 6.90 -3.53 -43.12
CA LEU A 7 7.25 -4.13 -41.83
C LEU A 7 8.39 -3.35 -41.16
N LEU A 8 9.42 -2.96 -41.93
CA LEU A 8 10.54 -2.16 -41.40
C LEU A 8 10.06 -0.79 -40.90
N ARG A 9 9.18 -0.12 -41.65
CA ARG A 9 8.53 1.14 -41.19
C ARG A 9 7.72 0.91 -39.92
N GLY A 10 6.98 -0.19 -39.84
CA GLY A 10 6.24 -0.60 -38.65
C GLY A 10 7.13 -0.71 -37.43
N LEU A 11 8.21 -1.49 -37.56
CA LEU A 11 9.21 -1.70 -36.51
C LEU A 11 9.83 -0.38 -36.04
N VAL A 12 10.34 0.45 -36.96
CA VAL A 12 10.99 1.71 -36.62
C VAL A 12 10.00 2.66 -35.93
N SER A 13 8.78 2.79 -36.47
CA SER A 13 7.74 3.65 -35.89
C SER A 13 7.31 3.16 -34.50
N GLY A 14 7.18 1.84 -34.33
CA GLY A 14 6.87 1.22 -33.04
C GLY A 14 7.94 1.48 -32.00
N LEU A 15 9.21 1.32 -32.36
CA LEU A 15 10.34 1.60 -31.47
C LEU A 15 10.37 3.07 -31.02
N PHE A 16 10.22 4.03 -31.93
CA PHE A 16 10.22 5.44 -31.55
C PHE A 16 8.97 5.84 -30.76
N ALA A 17 7.80 5.36 -31.15
CA ALA A 17 6.56 5.61 -30.41
C ALA A 17 6.61 4.98 -29.00
N SER A 18 7.34 3.87 -28.80
CA SER A 18 7.50 3.23 -27.49
C SER A 18 8.10 4.15 -26.42
N LEU A 19 8.81 5.22 -26.80
CA LEU A 19 9.27 6.26 -25.88
C LEU A 19 8.11 6.88 -25.10
N ILE A 20 6.91 6.99 -25.69
CA ILE A 20 5.71 7.44 -24.96
C ILE A 20 5.36 6.46 -23.84
N LEU A 21 5.35 5.16 -24.14
CA LEU A 21 5.08 4.12 -23.13
C LEU A 21 6.12 4.19 -22.01
N ILE A 22 7.40 4.27 -22.36
CA ILE A 22 8.51 4.36 -21.39
C ILE A 22 8.35 5.60 -20.50
N PHE A 23 8.25 6.81 -21.07
CA PHE A 23 8.21 8.05 -20.30
C PHE A 23 6.90 8.25 -19.53
N ALA A 24 5.77 7.85 -20.08
CA ALA A 24 4.48 7.98 -19.41
C ALA A 24 4.33 6.94 -18.29
N PHE A 25 4.66 5.66 -18.54
CA PHE A 25 4.64 4.64 -17.48
C PHE A 25 5.69 4.90 -16.41
N TRP A 26 6.82 5.52 -16.74
CA TRP A 26 7.75 6.00 -15.74
C TRP A 26 7.16 7.15 -14.91
N GLY A 27 6.50 8.11 -15.57
CA GLY A 27 5.84 9.24 -14.92
C GLY A 27 4.73 8.84 -13.92
N ILE A 28 4.10 7.68 -14.13
CA ILE A 28 3.11 7.10 -13.22
C ILE A 28 3.63 5.90 -12.43
N TRP A 29 4.92 5.59 -12.53
CA TRP A 29 5.62 4.49 -11.85
C TRP A 29 5.13 3.07 -12.13
N LEU A 30 4.40 2.87 -13.22
CA LEU A 30 4.04 1.53 -13.71
C LEU A 30 5.24 0.83 -14.37
N LEU A 31 6.20 1.60 -14.92
CA LEU A 31 7.28 1.02 -15.72
C LEU A 31 8.08 -0.07 -15.00
N PRO A 32 8.56 0.10 -13.75
CA PRO A 32 9.30 -0.96 -13.06
C PRO A 32 8.47 -2.22 -12.81
N ALA A 33 7.17 -2.08 -12.53
CA ALA A 33 6.27 -3.19 -12.25
C ALA A 33 6.04 -4.08 -13.47
N LEU A 34 6.05 -3.51 -14.69
CA LEU A 34 6.03 -4.29 -15.94
C LEU A 34 7.20 -5.28 -16.03
N GLY A 35 8.30 -5.06 -15.29
CA GLY A 35 9.41 -5.99 -15.24
C GLY A 35 9.08 -7.39 -14.69
N LEU A 36 7.99 -7.52 -13.92
CA LEU A 36 7.48 -8.81 -13.43
C LEU A 36 7.05 -9.74 -14.57
N ILE A 37 6.69 -9.21 -15.74
CA ILE A 37 6.36 -10.01 -16.94
C ILE A 37 7.57 -10.82 -17.42
N LEU A 38 8.79 -10.36 -17.12
CA LEU A 38 10.02 -11.05 -17.50
C LEU A 38 10.57 -11.90 -16.35
N THR A 39 10.91 -11.26 -15.23
CA THR A 39 11.59 -11.94 -14.11
C THR A 39 11.35 -11.25 -12.77
N ARG A 40 11.43 -9.91 -12.72
CA ARG A 40 11.35 -9.14 -11.47
C ARG A 40 11.06 -7.67 -11.73
N VAL A 41 10.55 -6.98 -10.70
CA VAL A 41 10.38 -5.52 -10.69
C VAL A 41 11.72 -4.84 -10.94
N SER A 42 11.84 -4.14 -12.07
CA SER A 42 13.06 -3.44 -12.47
C SER A 42 12.76 -2.43 -13.56
N LEU A 43 13.37 -1.25 -13.47
CA LEU A 43 13.26 -0.22 -14.50
C LEU A 43 13.79 -0.73 -15.86
N ILE A 44 14.85 -1.54 -15.85
CA ILE A 44 15.45 -2.11 -17.06
C ILE A 44 14.48 -3.11 -17.69
N ASN A 45 13.99 -4.09 -16.92
CA ASN A 45 13.04 -5.08 -17.41
C ASN A 45 11.77 -4.41 -17.92
N GLY A 46 11.25 -3.42 -17.18
CA GLY A 46 10.10 -2.62 -17.58
C GLY A 46 10.31 -1.88 -18.91
N THR A 47 11.49 -1.29 -19.10
CA THR A 47 11.87 -0.61 -20.35
C THR A 47 11.92 -1.60 -21.52
N ILE A 48 12.48 -2.80 -21.31
CA ILE A 48 12.51 -3.87 -22.31
C ILE A 48 11.09 -4.27 -22.69
N VAL A 49 10.22 -4.52 -21.71
CA VAL A 49 8.81 -4.88 -21.96
C VAL A 49 8.09 -3.78 -22.75
N ALA A 50 8.21 -2.52 -22.34
CA ALA A 50 7.58 -1.39 -23.03
C ALA A 50 8.10 -1.23 -24.47
N ALA A 51 9.41 -1.40 -24.70
CA ALA A 51 10.00 -1.35 -26.03
C ALA A 51 9.52 -2.50 -26.92
N VAL A 52 9.46 -3.72 -26.40
CA VAL A 52 8.94 -4.91 -27.10
C VAL A 52 7.46 -4.72 -27.45
N MET A 53 6.64 -4.24 -26.53
CA MET A 53 5.24 -3.91 -26.79
C MET A 53 5.11 -2.85 -27.90
N GLY A 54 5.97 -1.84 -27.89
CA GLY A 54 6.06 -0.83 -28.94
C GLY A 54 6.36 -1.42 -30.32
N VAL A 55 7.35 -2.30 -30.40
CA VAL A 55 7.69 -3.01 -31.66
C VAL A 55 6.54 -3.90 -32.13
N ILE A 56 5.94 -4.68 -31.24
CA ILE A 56 4.78 -5.54 -31.56
C ILE A 56 3.62 -4.69 -32.10
N GLY A 57 3.29 -3.57 -31.45
CA GLY A 57 2.23 -2.67 -31.91
C GLY A 57 2.54 -2.06 -33.27
N GLY A 58 3.80 -1.67 -33.52
CA GLY A 58 4.26 -1.19 -34.82
C GLY A 58 4.12 -2.24 -35.94
N LEU A 59 4.46 -3.50 -35.64
CA LEU A 59 4.30 -4.61 -36.58
C LEU A 59 2.81 -4.88 -36.87
N ILE A 60 1.96 -4.97 -35.84
CA ILE A 60 0.51 -5.15 -35.98
C ILE A 60 -0.07 -4.03 -36.84
N TYR A 61 0.23 -2.77 -36.51
CA TYR A 61 -0.24 -1.61 -37.29
C TYR A 61 0.16 -1.71 -38.76
N SER A 62 1.41 -2.08 -39.04
CA SER A 62 1.92 -2.23 -40.39
C SER A 62 1.25 -3.35 -41.19
N VAL A 63 0.82 -4.44 -40.55
CA VAL A 63 0.10 -5.55 -41.22
C VAL A 63 -1.30 -5.13 -41.64
N PHE A 64 -1.99 -4.33 -40.83
CA PHE A 64 -3.33 -3.81 -41.13
C PHE A 64 -3.31 -2.67 -42.15
N VAL A 65 -2.39 -1.71 -42.00
CA VAL A 65 -2.31 -0.53 -42.87
C VAL A 65 -1.54 -0.83 -44.16
N ARG A 66 -0.49 -1.65 -44.10
CA ARG A 66 0.40 -1.97 -45.23
C ARG A 66 0.88 -0.69 -45.91
N GLU A 67 0.71 -0.59 -47.22
CA GLU A 67 1.05 0.57 -48.05
C GLU A 67 -0.11 1.59 -48.17
N LYS A 68 -1.23 1.41 -47.44
CA LYS A 68 -2.37 2.32 -47.53
C LYS A 68 -1.99 3.71 -47.02
N GLN A 69 -2.27 4.72 -47.83
CA GLN A 69 -2.11 6.14 -47.46
C GLN A 69 -3.38 6.63 -46.78
N LEU A 70 -3.51 6.34 -45.49
CA LEU A 70 -4.64 6.82 -44.70
C LEU A 70 -4.59 8.35 -44.56
N GLU A 71 -5.76 8.98 -44.65
CA GLU A 71 -5.95 10.39 -44.29
C GLU A 71 -5.62 10.63 -42.81
N PRO A 72 -5.26 11.86 -42.38
CA PRO A 72 -4.87 12.13 -40.99
C PRO A 72 -5.91 11.66 -39.96
N ARG A 73 -7.20 11.91 -40.24
CA ARG A 73 -8.30 11.50 -39.37
C ARG A 73 -8.39 9.97 -39.25
N LYS A 74 -8.23 9.25 -40.37
CA LYS A 74 -8.23 7.78 -40.40
C LYS A 74 -7.00 7.19 -39.71
N SER A 75 -5.84 7.84 -39.81
CA SER A 75 -4.63 7.46 -39.07
C SER A 75 -4.83 7.61 -37.55
N ILE A 76 -5.42 8.72 -37.09
CA ILE A 76 -5.76 8.92 -35.67
C ILE A 76 -6.68 7.79 -35.20
N VAL A 77 -7.78 7.53 -35.90
CA VAL A 77 -8.73 6.46 -35.53
C VAL A 77 -8.05 5.09 -35.49
N ALA A 78 -7.26 4.73 -36.50
CA ALA A 78 -6.55 3.46 -36.53
C ALA A 78 -5.54 3.34 -35.38
N GLY A 79 -4.82 4.42 -35.06
CA GLY A 79 -3.91 4.48 -33.92
C GLY A 79 -4.62 4.37 -32.58
N SER A 80 -5.72 5.09 -32.39
CA SER A 80 -6.54 5.01 -31.17
C SER A 80 -7.14 3.62 -30.97
N LEU A 81 -7.61 2.96 -32.04
CA LEU A 81 -8.13 1.59 -31.98
C LEU A 81 -7.04 0.58 -31.60
N LEU A 82 -5.82 0.74 -32.12
CA LEU A 82 -4.68 -0.08 -31.68
C LEU A 82 -4.39 0.14 -30.19
N GLY A 83 -4.39 1.40 -29.74
CA GLY A 83 -4.21 1.73 -28.32
C GLY A 83 -5.29 1.08 -27.43
N LEU A 84 -6.55 1.17 -27.84
CA LEU A 84 -7.67 0.52 -27.15
C LEU A 84 -7.50 -1.00 -27.11
N ALA A 85 -7.06 -1.63 -28.21
CA ALA A 85 -6.82 -3.07 -28.25
C ALA A 85 -5.70 -3.51 -27.29
N PHE A 86 -4.62 -2.74 -27.20
CA PHE A 86 -3.54 -2.99 -26.24
C PHE A 86 -3.99 -2.81 -24.80
N TRP A 87 -4.87 -1.84 -24.55
CA TRP A 87 -5.43 -1.63 -23.22
C TRP A 87 -6.37 -2.77 -22.81
N VAL A 88 -7.33 -3.17 -23.64
CA VAL A 88 -8.26 -4.26 -23.33
C VAL A 88 -7.53 -5.61 -23.25
N GLY A 89 -6.77 -5.96 -24.28
CA GLY A 89 -6.11 -7.27 -24.36
C GLY A 89 -4.86 -7.39 -23.48
N GLY A 90 -4.13 -6.30 -23.28
CA GLY A 90 -2.94 -6.26 -22.45
C GLY A 90 -3.26 -5.93 -21.00
N VAL A 91 -3.54 -4.65 -20.73
CA VAL A 91 -3.67 -4.11 -19.36
C VAL A 91 -4.82 -4.77 -18.59
N LEU A 92 -5.99 -4.90 -19.20
CA LEU A 92 -7.17 -5.46 -18.50
C LEU A 92 -7.22 -6.99 -18.48
N THR A 93 -6.43 -7.68 -19.30
CA THR A 93 -6.56 -9.13 -19.49
C THR A 93 -5.25 -9.88 -19.30
N LEU A 94 -4.32 -9.77 -20.26
CA LEU A 94 -3.10 -10.60 -20.27
C LEU A 94 -2.20 -10.32 -19.06
N VAL A 95 -1.98 -9.06 -18.71
CA VAL A 95 -1.05 -8.69 -17.63
C VAL A 95 -1.52 -9.22 -16.26
N PRO A 96 -2.77 -8.98 -15.81
CA PRO A 96 -3.28 -9.59 -14.59
C PRO A 96 -3.13 -11.11 -14.57
N MET A 97 -3.51 -11.79 -15.66
CA MET A 97 -3.43 -13.25 -15.77
C MET A 97 -1.99 -13.79 -15.64
N MET A 98 -1.02 -13.10 -16.26
CA MET A 98 0.40 -13.48 -16.14
C MET A 98 0.94 -13.33 -14.72
N LEU A 99 0.33 -12.46 -13.91
CA LEU A 99 0.70 -12.23 -12.52
C LEU A 99 -0.14 -13.09 -11.53
N GLY A 100 -0.99 -13.98 -12.04
CA GLY A 100 -1.83 -14.86 -11.22
C GLY A 100 -3.13 -14.21 -10.72
N PHE A 101 -3.56 -13.09 -11.31
CA PHE A 101 -4.82 -12.40 -11.01
C PHE A 101 -5.88 -12.63 -12.10
N PRO A 102 -7.17 -12.53 -11.77
CA PRO A 102 -8.22 -12.49 -12.80
C PRO A 102 -8.11 -11.23 -13.68
N PRO A 103 -8.69 -11.24 -14.90
CA PRO A 103 -8.80 -10.03 -15.73
C PRO A 103 -9.51 -8.88 -14.99
N SER A 104 -8.98 -7.67 -15.10
CA SER A 104 -9.50 -6.43 -14.47
C SER A 104 -10.69 -5.81 -15.22
N LEU A 105 -11.55 -6.66 -15.83
CA LEU A 105 -12.69 -6.21 -16.64
C LEU A 105 -13.83 -5.62 -15.79
N SER A 106 -13.86 -5.90 -14.49
CA SER A 106 -14.79 -5.36 -13.50
C SER A 106 -14.47 -3.91 -13.11
N SER A 107 -13.21 -3.49 -13.20
CA SER A 107 -12.69 -2.22 -12.70
C SER A 107 -11.93 -1.38 -13.76
N PRO A 108 -12.41 -1.24 -15.02
CA PRO A 108 -11.67 -0.57 -16.09
C PRO A 108 -11.36 0.90 -15.81
N ARG A 109 -12.10 1.54 -14.90
CA ARG A 109 -11.86 2.93 -14.49
C ARG A 109 -10.52 3.12 -13.76
N ASP A 110 -10.03 2.11 -13.07
CA ASP A 110 -8.73 2.17 -12.39
C ASP A 110 -7.55 2.17 -13.38
N HIS A 111 -7.80 1.75 -14.62
CA HIS A 111 -6.82 1.61 -15.68
C HIS A 111 -6.92 2.72 -16.75
N LEU A 112 -7.71 3.78 -16.49
CA LEU A 112 -8.00 4.82 -17.47
C LEU A 112 -6.76 5.63 -17.88
N THR A 113 -5.79 5.76 -16.98
CA THR A 113 -4.51 6.43 -17.28
C THR A 113 -3.72 5.62 -18.31
N ALA A 114 -3.65 4.29 -18.18
CA ALA A 114 -3.01 3.44 -19.18
C ALA A 114 -3.73 3.50 -20.53
N LEU A 115 -5.07 3.58 -20.56
CA LEU A 115 -5.82 3.76 -21.80
C LEU A 115 -5.37 5.02 -22.55
N VAL A 116 -5.30 6.16 -21.85
CA VAL A 116 -4.85 7.43 -22.44
C VAL A 116 -3.44 7.29 -23.00
N ILE A 117 -2.52 6.66 -22.24
CA ILE A 117 -1.13 6.42 -22.68
C ILE A 117 -1.10 5.58 -23.95
N PHE A 118 -1.83 4.46 -24.00
CA PHE A 118 -1.86 3.59 -25.19
C PHE A 118 -2.52 4.26 -26.40
N VAL A 119 -3.55 5.09 -26.20
CA VAL A 119 -4.16 5.87 -27.28
C VAL A 119 -3.17 6.89 -27.84
N VAL A 120 -2.45 7.64 -26.98
CA VAL A 120 -1.44 8.61 -27.41
C VAL A 120 -0.27 7.91 -28.12
N TYR A 121 0.19 6.78 -27.61
CA TYR A 121 1.17 5.90 -28.25
C TYR A 121 0.70 5.48 -29.65
N GLY A 122 -0.53 4.96 -29.78
CA GLY A 122 -1.06 4.48 -31.05
C GLY A 122 -1.23 5.59 -32.09
N ILE A 123 -1.67 6.78 -31.68
CA ILE A 123 -1.75 7.96 -32.55
C ILE A 123 -0.35 8.39 -33.02
N SER A 124 0.63 8.43 -32.11
CA SER A 124 2.01 8.78 -32.46
C SER A 124 2.62 7.79 -33.45
N LEU A 125 2.45 6.48 -33.17
CA LEU A 125 2.84 5.40 -34.06
C LEU A 125 2.24 5.58 -35.47
N ALA A 126 0.94 5.84 -35.56
CA ALA A 126 0.24 6.05 -36.82
C ALA A 126 0.83 7.22 -37.63
N PHE A 127 1.15 8.34 -36.97
CA PHE A 127 1.76 9.51 -37.61
C PHE A 127 3.20 9.26 -38.04
N MET A 128 4.02 8.58 -37.23
CA MET A 128 5.38 8.21 -37.60
C MET A 128 5.40 7.23 -38.78
N TYR A 129 4.56 6.19 -38.72
CA TYR A 129 4.44 5.20 -39.79
C TYR A 129 4.06 5.85 -41.11
N ARG A 130 3.12 6.79 -41.06
CA ARG A 130 2.73 7.60 -42.21
C ARG A 130 3.87 8.52 -42.68
N GLY A 131 4.57 9.17 -41.76
CA GLY A 131 5.69 10.07 -42.06
C GLY A 131 6.85 9.39 -42.78
N PHE A 132 7.11 8.10 -42.48
CA PHE A 132 8.15 7.32 -43.16
C PHE A 132 7.73 6.78 -44.54
N GLN A 133 6.51 7.02 -45.01
CA GLN A 133 6.13 6.72 -46.38
C GLN A 133 6.71 7.79 -47.32
N ALA A 134 7.50 7.40 -48.33
CA ALA A 134 8.31 8.28 -49.17
C ALA A 134 7.55 9.43 -49.89
N LYS A 135 6.21 9.39 -49.94
CA LYS A 135 5.35 10.41 -50.58
C LYS A 135 4.66 11.35 -49.59
N MET A 136 4.94 11.25 -48.29
CA MET A 136 4.21 11.95 -47.24
C MET A 136 4.97 13.16 -46.66
N SER A 137 4.24 14.20 -46.27
CA SER A 137 4.80 15.43 -45.68
C SER A 137 5.57 15.16 -44.37
N LYS A 138 6.75 15.79 -44.21
CA LYS A 138 7.54 15.86 -42.95
C LYS A 138 6.72 16.34 -41.75
N LYS A 139 5.61 17.06 -41.98
CA LYS A 139 4.67 17.50 -40.94
C LYS A 139 4.07 16.34 -40.14
N ASN A 140 3.83 15.19 -40.78
CA ASN A 140 3.28 14.01 -40.10
C ASN A 140 4.28 13.38 -39.12
N LEU A 141 5.55 13.29 -39.55
CA LEU A 141 6.62 12.87 -38.65
C LEU A 141 6.74 13.85 -37.48
N GLY A 142 6.63 15.15 -37.74
CA GLY A 142 6.59 16.19 -36.72
C GLY A 142 5.46 16.03 -35.69
N TYR A 143 4.26 15.61 -36.10
CA TYR A 143 3.16 15.33 -35.15
C TYR A 143 3.46 14.14 -34.23
N GLY A 144 3.98 13.04 -34.78
CA GLY A 144 4.36 11.87 -33.96
C GLY A 144 5.48 12.20 -32.98
N VAL A 145 6.55 12.84 -33.45
CA VAL A 145 7.67 13.30 -32.61
C VAL A 145 7.19 14.34 -31.58
N GLY A 146 6.30 15.25 -31.96
CA GLY A 146 5.72 16.25 -31.06
C GLY A 146 4.97 15.61 -29.89
N LEU A 147 4.26 14.51 -30.11
CA LEU A 147 3.61 13.75 -29.02
C LEU A 147 4.63 13.12 -28.07
N VAL A 148 5.75 12.57 -28.59
CA VAL A 148 6.83 12.05 -27.75
C VAL A 148 7.44 13.16 -26.88
N VAL A 149 7.73 14.32 -27.49
CA VAL A 149 8.29 15.48 -26.78
C VAL A 149 7.31 16.00 -25.73
N LEU A 150 6.01 16.07 -26.05
CA LEU A 150 4.98 16.47 -25.10
C LEU A 150 4.91 15.52 -23.90
N THR A 151 4.96 14.20 -24.14
CA THR A 151 5.01 13.22 -23.05
C THR A 151 6.25 13.41 -22.17
N LEU A 152 7.43 13.62 -22.77
CA LEU A 152 8.66 13.90 -22.04
C LEU A 152 8.55 15.14 -21.15
N ILE A 153 7.94 16.23 -21.65
CA ILE A 153 7.68 17.46 -20.89
C ILE A 153 6.65 17.23 -19.79
N ALA A 154 5.65 16.37 -20.00
CA ALA A 154 4.62 16.06 -19.02
C ALA A 154 5.10 15.12 -17.90
N THR A 155 6.09 14.27 -18.15
CA THR A 155 6.60 13.28 -17.17
C THR A 155 6.96 13.89 -15.82
N PRO A 156 7.71 15.01 -15.70
CA PRO A 156 7.99 15.66 -14.42
C PRO A 156 6.73 16.10 -13.65
N LEU A 157 5.67 16.51 -14.33
CA LEU A 157 4.40 16.90 -13.71
C LEU A 157 3.68 15.67 -13.14
N LEU A 158 3.66 14.58 -13.90
CA LEU A 158 3.11 13.30 -13.43
C LEU A 158 3.87 12.80 -12.20
N LEU A 159 5.18 13.00 -12.15
CA LEU A 159 6.03 12.55 -11.03
C LEU A 159 5.81 13.31 -9.71
N ARG A 160 5.23 14.53 -9.73
CA ARG A 160 5.13 15.39 -8.53
C ARG A 160 3.73 15.45 -7.92
N GLY A 161 2.67 15.22 -8.71
CA GLY A 161 1.29 15.32 -8.25
C GLY A 161 0.88 16.74 -7.86
N ALA A 162 -0.40 17.09 -8.03
CA ALA A 162 -0.97 18.31 -7.49
C ALA A 162 -1.87 17.92 -6.31
N VAL A 163 -1.71 18.58 -5.16
CA VAL A 163 -2.44 18.26 -3.92
C VAL A 163 -3.14 19.53 -3.46
N SER A 164 -4.47 19.59 -3.62
CA SER A 164 -5.23 20.63 -2.92
C SER A 164 -5.08 20.44 -1.41
N THR A 165 -4.89 21.54 -0.72
CA THR A 165 -4.72 21.63 0.74
C THR A 165 -5.60 22.74 1.31
N ASN A 166 -6.72 23.00 0.63
CA ASN A 166 -7.70 23.99 1.07
C ASN A 166 -8.58 23.38 2.17
N PRO A 167 -8.63 23.95 3.39
CA PRO A 167 -9.51 23.49 4.46
C PRO A 167 -10.99 23.44 4.06
N GLN A 168 -11.41 24.25 3.09
CA GLN A 168 -12.79 24.23 2.58
C GLN A 168 -13.15 22.94 1.86
N ASP A 169 -12.16 22.14 1.45
CA ASP A 169 -12.37 20.83 0.85
C ASP A 169 -12.65 19.74 1.90
N LEU A 170 -12.72 20.09 3.19
CA LEU A 170 -12.97 19.15 4.28
C LEU A 170 -14.40 19.25 4.81
N ASP A 171 -15.02 18.09 5.00
CA ASP A 171 -16.29 17.90 5.67
C ASP A 171 -15.99 17.73 7.17
N LEU A 172 -16.27 18.78 7.94
CA LEU A 172 -15.96 18.90 9.37
C LEU A 172 -17.24 19.19 10.15
N PRO A 173 -17.34 18.76 11.42
CA PRO A 173 -18.49 19.06 12.25
C PRO A 173 -18.55 20.56 12.55
N THR A 174 -19.76 21.07 12.81
CA THR A 174 -19.95 22.47 13.19
C THR A 174 -19.17 22.78 14.47
N GLY A 175 -18.51 23.94 14.52
CA GLY A 175 -17.68 24.36 15.66
C GLY A 175 -16.26 23.82 15.65
N TYR A 176 -15.80 23.21 14.55
CA TYR A 176 -14.40 22.84 14.33
C TYR A 176 -13.84 23.49 13.06
N LYS A 177 -12.56 23.86 13.11
CA LYS A 177 -11.81 24.40 11.96
C LYS A 177 -10.53 23.62 11.71
N ALA A 178 -10.12 23.55 10.44
CA ALA A 178 -8.87 22.95 10.01
C ALA A 178 -7.85 24.00 9.53
N GLN A 179 -6.59 23.76 9.87
CA GLN A 179 -5.44 24.54 9.41
C GLN A 179 -4.34 23.61 8.94
N VAL A 180 -3.69 23.94 7.82
CA VAL A 180 -2.46 23.25 7.42
C VAL A 180 -1.28 23.87 8.17
N ILE A 181 -0.49 23.03 8.85
CA ILE A 181 0.67 23.50 9.62
C ILE A 181 2.01 23.04 9.04
N ALA A 182 2.03 21.97 8.25
CA ALA A 182 3.21 21.55 7.49
C ALA A 182 2.83 20.87 6.16
N LYS A 183 3.70 21.01 5.15
CA LYS A 183 3.57 20.42 3.81
C LYS A 183 4.91 19.84 3.36
N ASP A 184 4.90 19.23 2.17
CA ASP A 184 6.07 18.66 1.50
C ASP A 184 6.71 17.49 2.28
N LEU A 185 5.93 16.82 3.12
CA LEU A 185 6.36 15.63 3.83
C LEU A 185 6.45 14.43 2.87
N THR A 186 7.43 13.57 3.09
CA THR A 186 7.69 12.39 2.28
C THR A 186 7.37 11.13 3.05
N TYR A 187 6.27 10.49 2.68
CA TYR A 187 5.78 9.25 3.29
C TYR A 187 5.73 9.34 4.83
N PRO A 188 5.12 10.40 5.39
CA PRO A 188 5.07 10.54 6.83
C PRO A 188 4.14 9.45 7.39
N THR A 189 4.51 8.86 8.52
CA THR A 189 3.74 7.75 9.12
C THR A 189 3.35 7.99 10.57
N GLY A 190 4.08 8.81 11.33
CA GLY A 190 3.82 9.00 12.76
C GLY A 190 4.10 10.41 13.28
N ILE A 191 3.36 10.80 14.32
CA ILE A 191 3.51 12.06 15.08
C ILE A 191 3.89 11.72 16.52
N ALA A 192 4.86 12.44 17.08
CA ALA A 192 5.10 12.50 18.52
C ALA A 192 5.24 13.96 18.98
N MET A 193 4.95 14.21 20.25
CA MET A 193 5.08 15.54 20.86
C MET A 193 5.83 15.47 22.18
N ASP A 194 6.75 16.41 22.40
CA ASP A 194 7.47 16.53 23.67
C ASP A 194 6.66 17.29 24.75
N GLU A 195 7.28 17.48 25.92
CA GLU A 195 6.73 18.24 27.06
C GLU A 195 6.36 19.69 26.72
N LYS A 196 6.98 20.27 25.68
CA LYS A 196 6.81 21.67 25.27
C LYS A 196 5.83 21.82 24.10
N GLY A 197 5.32 20.71 23.57
CA GLY A 197 4.50 20.69 22.37
C GLY A 197 5.29 20.81 21.06
N GLU A 198 6.62 20.57 21.08
CA GLU A 198 7.39 20.42 19.84
C GLU A 198 6.92 19.16 19.11
N ILE A 199 6.62 19.29 17.81
CA ILE A 199 6.09 18.21 16.98
C ILE A 199 7.22 17.53 16.21
N TYR A 200 7.32 16.21 16.38
CA TYR A 200 8.17 15.31 15.63
C TYR A 200 7.35 14.48 14.65
N ILE A 201 7.85 14.33 13.43
CA ILE A 201 7.19 13.59 12.36
C ILE A 201 8.16 12.52 11.86
N ALA A 202 7.72 11.27 11.86
CA ALA A 202 8.45 10.17 11.23
C ALA A 202 8.17 10.14 9.72
N GLU A 203 9.21 10.30 8.89
CA GLU A 203 9.18 9.97 7.47
C GLU A 203 9.68 8.54 7.29
N SER A 204 8.80 7.67 6.80
CA SER A 204 8.97 6.20 6.84
C SER A 204 10.21 5.69 6.11
N GLY A 205 10.66 6.39 5.07
CA GLY A 205 11.66 5.86 4.14
C GLY A 205 11.10 4.77 3.21
N PHE A 206 9.82 4.42 3.35
CA PHE A 206 9.18 3.36 2.57
C PHE A 206 7.73 3.71 2.24
N SER A 207 7.31 3.25 1.06
CA SER A 207 5.92 3.09 0.63
C SER A 207 5.85 1.75 -0.10
N TYR A 208 4.70 1.07 -0.09
CA TYR A 208 4.47 0.01 -1.06
C TYR A 208 4.73 0.56 -2.47
N GLY A 209 5.49 -0.19 -3.27
CA GLY A 209 5.94 0.21 -4.60
C GLY A 209 7.47 0.19 -4.74
N PRO A 210 7.98 0.62 -5.90
CA PRO A 210 9.42 0.55 -6.22
C PRO A 210 10.26 1.65 -5.56
N LYS A 211 9.65 2.60 -4.85
CA LYS A 211 10.35 3.75 -4.24
C LYS A 211 10.63 3.51 -2.77
N THR A 212 11.89 3.63 -2.41
CA THR A 212 12.32 3.86 -1.03
C THR A 212 12.98 5.23 -0.94
N THR A 213 12.95 5.81 0.25
CA THR A 213 13.59 7.08 0.59
C THR A 213 14.37 6.91 1.90
N GLU A 214 15.04 7.96 2.37
CA GLU A 214 15.70 7.94 3.68
C GLU A 214 14.64 7.91 4.80
N ALA A 215 14.69 6.90 5.67
CA ALA A 215 13.91 6.85 6.90
C ALA A 215 14.51 7.81 7.93
N LYS A 216 13.71 8.75 8.44
CA LYS A 216 14.19 9.85 9.26
C LYS A 216 13.09 10.49 10.10
N ILE A 217 13.50 11.18 11.15
CA ILE A 217 12.64 12.00 12.00
C ILE A 217 12.86 13.48 11.66
N MET A 218 11.74 14.16 11.45
CA MET A 218 11.66 15.59 11.21
C MET A 218 11.08 16.28 12.44
N ARG A 219 11.42 17.55 12.66
CA ARG A 219 10.77 18.44 13.63
C ARG A 219 10.27 19.69 12.92
N LEU A 220 9.13 20.22 13.34
CA LEU A 220 8.68 21.53 12.88
C LEU A 220 9.41 22.64 13.61
N ASN A 221 10.01 23.57 12.87
CA ASN A 221 10.55 24.80 13.48
C ASN A 221 9.43 25.82 13.77
N ASP A 222 9.79 26.96 14.37
CA ASP A 222 8.86 28.06 14.73
C ASP A 222 8.06 28.63 13.54
N LYS A 223 8.46 28.32 12.30
CA LYS A 223 7.77 28.73 11.06
C LYS A 223 6.95 27.59 10.44
N GLY A 224 6.76 26.47 11.13
CA GLY A 224 6.07 25.28 10.62
C GLY A 224 6.84 24.51 9.54
N LYS A 225 8.13 24.80 9.33
CA LYS A 225 8.94 24.11 8.31
C LYS A 225 9.57 22.84 8.91
N PRO A 226 9.42 21.67 8.26
CA PRO A 226 10.10 20.45 8.68
C PRO A 226 11.63 20.57 8.55
N VAL A 227 12.35 20.23 9.62
CA VAL A 227 13.81 20.17 9.70
C VAL A 227 14.22 18.78 10.17
N LYS A 228 15.22 18.17 9.52
CA LYS A 228 15.70 16.83 9.90
C LYS A 228 16.39 16.88 11.27
N VAL A 229 16.00 15.98 12.16
CA VAL A 229 16.58 15.81 13.51
C VAL A 229 17.44 14.55 13.58
N ALA A 230 16.97 13.46 12.97
CA ALA A 230 17.65 12.16 13.02
C ALA A 230 17.36 11.36 11.75
N ASP A 231 18.32 10.57 11.28
CA ASP A 231 18.21 9.65 10.12
C ASP A 231 18.71 8.24 10.48
N LYS A 232 19.20 7.43 9.53
CA LYS A 232 19.80 6.10 9.80
C LYS A 232 18.88 5.10 10.53
N PHE A 233 17.58 5.18 10.27
CA PHE A 233 16.63 4.13 10.63
C PHE A 233 16.50 3.13 9.47
N GLU A 234 16.07 1.91 9.76
CA GLU A 234 15.76 0.90 8.75
C GLU A 234 14.28 1.06 8.34
N GLY A 235 14.01 1.64 7.16
CA GLY A 235 12.64 1.90 6.72
C GLY A 235 11.85 0.62 6.39
N PRO A 236 10.53 0.56 6.65
CA PRO A 236 9.67 1.64 7.15
C PRO A 236 9.88 1.98 8.61
N ILE A 237 9.68 3.25 8.96
CA ILE A 237 9.32 3.63 10.34
C ILE A 237 7.80 3.45 10.48
N GLY A 238 7.40 2.52 11.35
CA GLY A 238 6.01 2.20 11.66
C GLY A 238 5.42 3.05 12.78
N GLY A 239 6.24 3.52 13.72
CA GLY A 239 5.79 4.24 14.92
C GLY A 239 6.83 5.16 15.52
N ILE A 240 6.36 6.17 16.25
CA ILE A 240 7.19 7.08 17.04
C ILE A 240 6.43 7.51 18.29
N THR A 241 7.08 7.49 19.45
CA THR A 241 6.54 8.08 20.68
C THR A 241 7.64 8.81 21.45
N TYR A 242 7.25 9.68 22.37
CA TYR A 242 8.15 10.50 23.18
C TYR A 242 7.98 10.16 24.67
N LYS A 243 9.09 10.07 25.39
CA LYS A 243 9.10 10.03 26.86
C LYS A 243 10.41 10.61 27.40
N GLU A 244 10.32 11.52 28.36
CA GLU A 244 11.45 12.00 29.18
C GLU A 244 12.70 12.45 28.41
N GLY A 245 12.52 13.18 27.29
CA GLY A 245 13.61 13.69 26.47
C GLY A 245 14.13 12.73 25.40
N ASN A 246 13.52 11.54 25.29
CA ASN A 246 13.84 10.52 24.31
C ASN A 246 12.69 10.32 23.33
N LEU A 247 13.05 9.99 22.08
CA LEU A 247 12.13 9.41 21.10
C LEU A 247 12.35 7.90 21.05
N TYR A 248 11.25 7.16 21.01
CA TYR A 248 11.24 5.72 20.79
C TYR A 248 10.65 5.49 19.41
N VAL A 249 11.40 4.80 18.55
CA VAL A 249 11.09 4.67 17.13
C VAL A 249 10.96 3.19 16.80
N SER A 250 9.79 2.81 16.30
CA SER A 250 9.54 1.49 15.72
C SER A 250 9.86 1.55 14.24
N HIS A 251 10.92 0.87 13.81
CA HIS A 251 11.37 0.80 12.42
C HIS A 251 11.75 -0.62 12.04
N ARG A 252 11.87 -0.94 10.75
CA ARG A 252 11.92 -2.33 10.26
C ARG A 252 12.87 -3.19 11.09
N GLY A 253 12.31 -4.19 11.77
CA GLY A 253 13.10 -5.18 12.51
C GLY A 253 13.54 -4.74 13.91
N LYS A 254 13.25 -3.50 14.33
CA LYS A 254 13.86 -2.86 15.50
C LYS A 254 12.94 -1.90 16.25
N ILE A 255 13.17 -1.77 17.55
CA ILE A 255 12.73 -0.64 18.37
C ILE A 255 13.97 0.08 18.86
N THR A 256 14.09 1.38 18.57
CA THR A 256 15.27 2.18 18.93
C THR A 256 14.89 3.37 19.78
N GLU A 257 15.59 3.56 20.88
CA GLU A 257 15.59 4.77 21.69
C GLU A 257 16.61 5.77 21.12
N LEU A 258 16.22 7.05 21.05
CA LEU A 258 17.04 8.17 20.61
C LEU A 258 16.96 9.29 21.65
N GLU A 259 18.08 9.60 22.29
CA GLU A 259 18.17 10.76 23.19
C GLU A 259 18.29 12.05 22.37
N LEU A 260 17.35 12.98 22.55
CA LEU A 260 17.27 14.17 21.71
C LEU A 260 18.40 15.19 21.96
N LYS A 261 18.98 15.20 23.16
CA LYS A 261 20.03 16.16 23.54
C LYS A 261 21.39 15.81 22.95
N THR A 262 21.75 14.54 23.01
CA THR A 262 23.07 14.03 22.59
C THR A 262 23.04 13.44 21.19
N GLY A 263 21.87 12.98 20.73
CA GLY A 263 21.72 12.18 19.52
C GLY A 263 22.14 10.72 19.69
N GLU A 264 22.42 10.28 20.92
CA GLU A 264 22.78 8.90 21.23
C GLU A 264 21.61 7.95 20.97
N ARG A 265 21.91 6.73 20.54
CA ARG A 265 20.92 5.73 20.11
C ARG A 265 21.19 4.39 20.74
N ARG A 266 20.10 3.71 21.11
CA ARG A 266 20.14 2.36 21.65
C ARG A 266 19.02 1.52 21.03
N ASP A 267 19.39 0.44 20.35
CA ASP A 267 18.43 -0.56 19.89
C ASP A 267 17.94 -1.36 21.10
N LEU A 268 16.66 -1.20 21.46
CA LEU A 268 16.02 -1.89 22.58
C LEU A 268 15.55 -3.29 22.18
N VAL A 269 15.09 -3.44 20.93
CA VAL A 269 14.66 -4.71 20.35
C VAL A 269 15.25 -4.82 18.96
N THR A 270 15.68 -6.02 18.59
CA THR A 270 16.20 -6.34 17.25
C THR A 270 15.60 -7.65 16.75
N ASN A 271 15.77 -7.94 15.46
CA ASN A 271 15.32 -9.17 14.80
C ASN A 271 13.79 -9.38 14.82
N LEU A 272 13.01 -8.29 14.82
CA LEU A 272 11.57 -8.38 14.64
C LEU A 272 11.22 -8.93 13.23
N PRO A 273 10.18 -9.78 13.09
CA PRO A 273 9.84 -10.43 11.82
C PRO A 273 9.14 -9.48 10.83
N SER A 274 9.90 -8.53 10.28
CA SER A 274 9.40 -7.41 9.48
C SER A 274 9.83 -7.46 8.00
N LEU A 275 9.98 -8.66 7.46
CA LEU A 275 10.44 -8.88 6.08
C LEU A 275 9.32 -9.20 5.09
N GLY A 276 8.09 -9.45 5.56
CA GLY A 276 6.98 -9.87 4.71
C GLY A 276 6.02 -8.74 4.32
N ASP A 277 4.75 -9.08 4.12
CA ASP A 277 3.67 -8.16 3.72
C ASP A 277 3.60 -6.94 4.66
N HIS A 278 3.67 -7.17 5.97
CA HIS A 278 3.62 -6.14 7.00
C HIS A 278 4.89 -6.10 7.85
N GLN A 279 5.14 -4.95 8.47
CA GLN A 279 6.30 -4.69 9.33
C GLN A 279 5.82 -4.37 10.76
N ASN A 280 6.74 -4.07 11.68
CA ASN A 280 6.38 -3.51 12.99
C ASN A 280 5.71 -2.13 12.83
N GLY A 281 4.61 -1.94 13.55
CA GLY A 281 3.71 -0.79 13.48
C GLY A 281 4.01 0.23 14.57
N ASP A 282 2.95 0.83 15.11
CA ASP A 282 3.05 1.84 16.16
C ASP A 282 3.56 1.28 17.49
N LEU A 283 3.97 2.20 18.38
CA LEU A 283 4.39 1.89 19.74
C LEU A 283 3.92 2.94 20.74
N MET A 284 3.65 2.51 21.97
CA MET A 284 3.28 3.38 23.08
C MET A 284 3.84 2.87 24.40
N PHE A 285 3.90 3.74 25.40
CA PHE A 285 4.09 3.31 26.78
C PHE A 285 2.74 2.94 27.39
N GLY A 286 2.64 1.73 27.94
CA GLY A 286 1.45 1.28 28.65
C GLY A 286 1.38 1.81 30.10
N PRO A 287 0.29 1.50 30.82
CA PRO A 287 0.07 1.98 32.19
C PRO A 287 1.09 1.42 33.21
N ASP A 288 1.75 0.32 32.87
CA ASP A 288 2.82 -0.31 33.67
C ASP A 288 4.22 0.22 33.32
N GLY A 289 4.32 1.21 32.45
CA GLY A 289 5.59 1.80 32.02
C GLY A 289 6.38 0.99 30.98
N ALA A 290 5.87 -0.18 30.56
CA ALA A 290 6.45 -0.97 29.48
C ALA A 290 6.17 -0.38 28.09
N ILE A 291 6.96 -0.73 27.09
CA ILE A 291 6.67 -0.39 25.69
C ILE A 291 5.81 -1.49 25.08
N TYR A 292 4.69 -1.09 24.49
CA TYR A 292 3.82 -1.94 23.69
C TYR A 292 3.96 -1.57 22.23
N PHE A 293 4.06 -2.55 21.34
CA PHE A 293 4.14 -2.30 19.90
C PHE A 293 3.50 -3.42 19.08
N GLY A 294 2.94 -3.04 17.93
CA GLY A 294 2.34 -3.98 17.00
C GLY A 294 3.35 -4.59 16.04
N GLN A 295 3.17 -5.87 15.69
CA GLN A 295 3.94 -6.56 14.66
C GLN A 295 2.96 -7.24 13.68
N GLY A 296 2.96 -6.76 12.43
CA GLY A 296 2.13 -7.36 11.38
C GLY A 296 2.63 -8.71 10.88
N THR A 297 1.80 -9.38 10.09
CA THR A 297 2.07 -10.70 9.50
C THR A 297 2.93 -10.63 8.24
N ALA A 298 3.64 -11.72 7.96
CA ALA A 298 4.39 -11.92 6.74
C ALA A 298 3.48 -12.16 5.53
N THR A 299 2.33 -12.81 5.73
CA THR A 299 1.39 -13.18 4.67
C THR A 299 -0.02 -12.67 4.94
N ASN A 300 -0.88 -12.74 3.92
CA ASN A 300 -2.30 -12.41 4.04
C ASN A 300 -3.04 -13.33 5.03
N ALA A 301 -2.79 -14.64 4.95
CA ALA A 301 -3.59 -15.68 5.62
C ALA A 301 -2.76 -16.93 6.01
N GLY A 302 -1.55 -16.74 6.52
CA GLY A 302 -0.72 -17.79 7.14
C GLY A 302 -0.01 -18.77 6.20
N VAL A 303 -0.06 -18.54 4.88
CA VAL A 303 0.57 -19.39 3.85
C VAL A 303 1.28 -18.52 2.83
N VAL A 304 2.54 -18.83 2.53
CA VAL A 304 3.31 -18.14 1.48
C VAL A 304 2.87 -18.64 0.11
N GLY A 305 2.49 -17.71 -0.78
CA GLY A 305 1.99 -18.00 -2.14
C GLY A 305 2.55 -17.06 -3.21
N SER A 306 2.07 -17.23 -4.45
CA SER A 306 2.47 -16.39 -5.60
C SER A 306 2.25 -14.89 -5.36
N ASP A 307 1.22 -14.53 -4.59
CA ASP A 307 0.91 -13.14 -4.26
C ASP A 307 2.05 -12.44 -3.49
N ASN A 308 2.82 -13.19 -2.68
CA ASN A 308 3.95 -12.62 -1.94
C ASN A 308 5.15 -12.27 -2.84
N PHE A 309 5.25 -12.85 -4.04
CA PHE A 309 6.24 -12.44 -5.05
C PHE A 309 5.83 -11.12 -5.72
N VAL A 310 4.54 -10.81 -5.80
CA VAL A 310 4.03 -9.52 -6.31
C VAL A 310 4.46 -8.37 -5.38
N TYR A 311 4.54 -8.63 -4.07
CA TYR A 311 5.13 -7.72 -3.07
C TYR A 311 6.67 -7.80 -3.00
N ALA A 312 7.28 -8.63 -3.86
CA ALA A 312 8.71 -8.83 -4.06
C ALA A 312 9.50 -9.33 -2.84
N TRP A 313 8.89 -9.55 -1.68
CA TRP A 313 9.62 -9.99 -0.50
C TRP A 313 9.95 -11.48 -0.55
N ALA A 314 9.07 -12.32 -1.11
CA ALA A 314 9.31 -13.75 -1.19
C ALA A 314 10.52 -14.08 -2.10
N ASP A 315 10.79 -13.24 -3.11
CA ASP A 315 12.01 -13.33 -3.92
C ASP A 315 13.27 -12.90 -3.13
N ARG A 316 13.18 -11.80 -2.37
CA ARG A 316 14.29 -11.27 -1.57
C ARG A 316 14.63 -12.12 -0.35
N TYR A 317 13.63 -12.73 0.27
CA TYR A 317 13.73 -13.46 1.53
C TYR A 317 13.01 -14.81 1.43
N PRO A 318 13.52 -15.76 0.62
CA PRO A 318 12.82 -17.00 0.25
C PRO A 318 12.53 -17.94 1.43
N ASP A 319 13.29 -17.84 2.52
CA ASP A 319 13.07 -18.63 3.74
C ASP A 319 12.11 -17.97 4.74
N PHE A 320 11.72 -16.71 4.51
CA PHE A 320 10.87 -15.97 5.44
C PHE A 320 9.40 -16.42 5.36
N HIS A 321 8.74 -16.43 6.52
CA HIS A 321 7.35 -16.83 6.71
C HIS A 321 6.85 -16.31 8.05
N ASP A 322 5.53 -16.39 8.27
CA ASP A 322 4.92 -16.03 9.54
C ASP A 322 5.49 -16.87 10.69
N ILE A 323 5.86 -16.20 11.78
CA ILE A 323 6.33 -16.81 13.02
C ILE A 323 5.18 -16.80 14.03
N PRO A 324 4.56 -17.93 14.38
CA PRO A 324 3.43 -17.92 15.30
C PRO A 324 3.88 -17.54 16.72
N SER A 325 2.97 -16.89 17.47
CA SER A 325 3.17 -16.50 18.87
C SER A 325 2.95 -17.64 19.86
N ARG A 326 2.26 -18.71 19.43
CA ARG A 326 1.90 -19.88 20.25
C ARG A 326 2.22 -21.17 19.54
N ASP A 327 2.24 -22.24 20.33
CA ASP A 327 2.28 -23.59 19.80
C ASP A 327 0.94 -23.92 19.13
N PHE A 328 0.97 -24.28 17.86
CA PHE A 328 -0.21 -24.73 17.13
C PHE A 328 -0.04 -26.16 16.62
N THR A 329 -1.11 -26.93 16.69
CA THR A 329 -1.25 -28.18 15.95
C THR A 329 -1.90 -27.88 14.61
N LEU A 330 -1.27 -28.27 13.51
CA LEU A 330 -1.75 -27.97 12.17
C LEU A 330 -2.72 -29.02 11.64
N THR A 331 -3.64 -28.57 10.78
CA THR A 331 -4.55 -29.47 10.02
C THR A 331 -3.83 -30.26 8.94
N GLY A 332 -2.70 -29.76 8.44
CA GLY A 332 -1.96 -30.34 7.32
C GLY A 332 -2.43 -29.86 5.95
N GLU A 333 -3.27 -28.82 5.90
CA GLU A 333 -3.62 -28.14 4.65
C GLU A 333 -2.37 -27.60 3.94
N ASN A 334 -2.30 -27.84 2.63
CA ASN A 334 -1.20 -27.42 1.78
C ASN A 334 -1.76 -26.91 0.44
N TYR A 335 -1.17 -25.83 -0.08
CA TYR A 335 -1.71 -25.09 -1.21
C TYR A 335 -0.69 -25.02 -2.34
N THR A 336 -1.12 -25.32 -3.56
CA THR A 336 -0.25 -25.26 -4.75
C THR A 336 -0.47 -23.95 -5.50
N SER A 337 0.59 -23.19 -5.73
CA SER A 337 0.54 -21.90 -6.44
C SER A 337 1.72 -21.72 -7.39
N LEU A 338 1.66 -20.74 -8.29
CA LEU A 338 2.71 -20.46 -9.28
C LEU A 338 4.01 -20.05 -8.59
N ASP A 339 5.13 -20.55 -9.10
CA ASP A 339 6.46 -20.09 -8.70
C ASP A 339 6.91 -18.96 -9.63
N LEU A 340 6.68 -17.71 -9.20
CA LEU A 340 7.01 -16.53 -10.02
C LEU A 340 8.51 -16.24 -10.08
N LYS A 341 9.37 -17.05 -9.46
CA LYS A 341 10.82 -16.97 -9.58
C LYS A 341 11.37 -17.75 -10.77
N GLU A 342 10.66 -18.79 -11.18
CA GLU A 342 11.09 -19.67 -12.28
C GLU A 342 10.82 -19.04 -13.64
N THR A 343 11.64 -19.38 -14.63
CA THR A 343 11.43 -18.89 -16.01
C THR A 343 10.31 -19.62 -16.75
N ASP A 344 9.90 -20.80 -16.25
CA ASP A 344 8.74 -21.51 -16.77
C ASP A 344 7.45 -20.89 -16.20
N PRO A 345 6.60 -20.25 -17.03
CA PRO A 345 5.38 -19.59 -16.57
C PRO A 345 4.33 -20.57 -16.00
N ALA A 346 4.50 -21.88 -16.18
CA ALA A 346 3.64 -22.91 -15.62
C ALA A 346 4.19 -23.54 -14.32
N ALA A 347 5.40 -23.17 -13.88
CA ALA A 347 6.03 -23.71 -12.68
C ALA A 347 5.16 -23.46 -11.43
N LYS A 348 5.04 -24.49 -10.58
CA LYS A 348 4.24 -24.44 -9.35
C LYS A 348 4.99 -25.10 -8.20
N LYS A 349 4.73 -24.62 -6.99
CA LYS A 349 5.16 -25.24 -5.74
C LYS A 349 4.01 -25.33 -4.74
N THR A 350 4.12 -26.29 -3.82
CA THR A 350 3.13 -26.53 -2.77
C THR A 350 3.66 -26.06 -1.42
N THR A 351 2.90 -25.22 -0.73
CA THR A 351 3.28 -24.60 0.55
C THR A 351 2.25 -24.91 1.63
N GLY A 352 2.70 -25.25 2.84
CA GLY A 352 1.87 -25.42 4.02
C GLY A 352 1.79 -24.17 4.90
N ALA A 353 1.11 -24.29 6.04
CA ALA A 353 0.99 -23.21 7.01
C ALA A 353 2.31 -22.88 7.72
N PHE A 354 2.53 -21.58 7.98
CA PHE A 354 3.65 -21.05 8.77
C PHE A 354 5.02 -21.64 8.36
N ILE A 355 5.28 -21.73 7.05
CA ILE A 355 6.54 -22.24 6.52
C ILE A 355 6.90 -21.54 5.21
N ALA A 356 8.20 -21.51 4.91
CA ALA A 356 8.74 -20.97 3.68
C ALA A 356 8.11 -21.60 2.43
N PHE A 357 8.05 -20.83 1.35
CA PHE A 357 7.45 -21.23 0.07
C PHE A 357 8.01 -22.56 -0.44
N GLY A 358 7.12 -23.44 -0.91
CA GLY A 358 7.47 -24.74 -1.46
C GLY A 358 7.80 -25.84 -0.44
N LYS A 359 7.59 -25.57 0.86
CA LYS A 359 7.66 -26.58 1.92
C LYS A 359 6.27 -26.93 2.42
N THR A 360 6.02 -28.20 2.68
CA THR A 360 4.70 -28.70 3.11
C THR A 360 4.66 -29.05 4.59
N ARG A 361 3.44 -29.16 5.12
CA ARG A 361 3.13 -29.58 6.49
C ARG A 361 2.34 -30.87 6.50
N LYS A 362 2.40 -31.61 7.60
CA LYS A 362 1.58 -32.82 7.82
C LYS A 362 0.45 -32.57 8.82
N ALA A 363 -0.64 -33.31 8.69
CA ALA A 363 -1.72 -33.27 9.67
C ALA A 363 -1.20 -33.67 11.07
N GLY A 364 -1.54 -32.88 12.09
CA GLY A 364 -1.09 -33.08 13.45
C GLY A 364 0.35 -32.62 13.74
N GLU A 365 1.05 -32.07 12.75
CA GLU A 365 2.37 -31.45 12.95
C GLU A 365 2.25 -30.25 13.90
N LYS A 366 3.20 -30.13 14.83
CA LYS A 366 3.26 -29.01 15.78
C LYS A 366 4.23 -27.94 15.29
N VAL A 367 3.78 -26.70 15.22
CA VAL A 367 4.65 -25.52 15.04
C VAL A 367 4.81 -24.83 16.38
N LYS A 368 6.04 -24.46 16.73
CA LYS A 368 6.37 -23.82 18.00
C LYS A 368 6.19 -22.31 17.93
N GLY A 369 5.58 -21.76 18.98
CA GLY A 369 5.51 -20.32 19.20
C GLY A 369 6.90 -19.74 19.49
N LYS A 370 7.13 -18.48 19.13
CA LYS A 370 8.38 -17.75 19.42
C LYS A 370 8.14 -16.31 19.85
N VAL A 371 9.17 -15.69 20.41
CA VAL A 371 9.24 -14.24 20.66
C VAL A 371 10.56 -13.72 20.08
N PRO A 372 10.55 -12.69 19.22
CA PRO A 372 9.37 -12.04 18.63
C PRO A 372 8.60 -12.95 17.66
N ALA A 373 7.37 -12.56 17.33
CA ALA A 373 6.43 -13.30 16.49
C ALA A 373 5.64 -12.36 15.57
N SER A 374 5.05 -12.93 14.52
CA SER A 374 4.17 -12.25 13.58
C SER A 374 2.74 -12.14 14.13
N GLY A 375 2.04 -11.08 13.75
CA GLY A 375 0.61 -10.94 14.01
C GLY A 375 0.23 -10.80 15.49
N ALA A 376 0.98 -9.95 16.21
CA ALA A 376 0.88 -9.82 17.66
C ALA A 376 1.15 -8.38 18.13
N VAL A 377 0.69 -8.10 19.35
CA VAL A 377 1.14 -6.96 20.15
C VAL A 377 2.16 -7.48 21.17
N HIS A 378 3.36 -6.93 21.13
CA HIS A 378 4.45 -7.27 22.04
C HIS A 378 4.47 -6.32 23.23
N ARG A 379 5.02 -6.78 24.36
CA ARG A 379 5.36 -5.97 25.54
C ARG A 379 6.86 -6.10 25.81
N LEU A 380 7.55 -4.97 25.85
CA LEU A 380 8.94 -4.86 26.29
C LEU A 380 8.97 -4.23 27.69
N ASP A 381 9.41 -5.01 28.66
CA ASP A 381 9.67 -4.51 30.00
C ASP A 381 10.88 -3.57 29.99
N MET A 382 10.73 -2.37 30.53
CA MET A 382 11.78 -1.35 30.51
C MET A 382 12.77 -1.48 31.67
N GLU A 383 12.46 -2.27 32.71
CA GLU A 383 13.35 -2.48 33.85
C GLU A 383 14.39 -3.57 33.55
N ASP A 384 13.96 -4.71 33.03
CA ASP A 384 14.83 -5.87 32.79
C ASP A 384 15.07 -6.20 31.30
N GLY A 385 14.37 -5.51 30.38
CA GLY A 385 14.49 -5.72 28.93
C GLY A 385 13.74 -6.95 28.41
N THR A 386 12.89 -7.59 29.21
CA THR A 386 12.14 -8.79 28.82
C THR A 386 11.12 -8.47 27.73
N LEU A 387 11.27 -9.12 26.57
CA LEU A 387 10.30 -9.09 25.48
C LEU A 387 9.31 -10.26 25.60
N SER A 388 8.01 -9.97 25.53
CA SER A 388 6.94 -10.97 25.62
C SER A 388 5.77 -10.66 24.67
N ILE A 389 4.86 -11.62 24.48
CA ILE A 389 3.60 -11.43 23.74
C ILE A 389 2.54 -10.93 24.72
N PHE A 390 1.93 -9.78 24.42
CA PHE A 390 0.78 -9.30 25.18
C PHE A 390 -0.52 -9.90 24.65
N ALA A 391 -0.74 -9.87 23.33
CA ALA A 391 -1.87 -10.47 22.66
C ALA A 391 -1.51 -10.86 21.21
N ASP A 392 -2.24 -11.82 20.62
CA ASP A 392 -1.93 -12.34 19.28
C ASP A 392 -3.18 -12.68 18.45
N GLY A 393 -2.97 -13.22 17.24
CA GLY A 393 -4.07 -13.47 16.30
C GLY A 393 -4.56 -12.20 15.60
N LEU A 394 -3.67 -11.20 15.45
CA LEU A 394 -3.97 -9.90 14.85
C LEU A 394 -3.22 -9.80 13.52
N ARG A 395 -3.89 -9.73 12.37
CA ARG A 395 -3.21 -9.73 11.06
C ARG A 395 -2.20 -8.57 10.91
N ASN A 396 -2.62 -7.36 11.25
CA ASN A 396 -1.75 -6.20 11.21
C ASN A 396 -2.17 -5.17 12.28
N PRO A 397 -1.80 -5.39 13.57
CA PRO A 397 -2.04 -4.40 14.62
C PRO A 397 -1.16 -3.18 14.34
N TYR A 398 -1.73 -2.15 13.71
CA TYR A 398 -0.94 -1.05 13.16
C TYR A 398 -0.86 0.15 14.10
N GLY A 399 -2.00 0.61 14.61
CA GLY A 399 -2.11 1.71 15.56
C GLY A 399 -2.36 1.21 16.98
N LEU A 400 -1.82 1.92 17.97
CA LEU A 400 -2.04 1.64 19.38
C LEU A 400 -2.40 2.93 20.12
N THR A 401 -3.33 2.84 21.07
CA THR A 401 -3.61 3.92 22.02
C THR A 401 -4.11 3.34 23.33
N GLN A 402 -4.27 4.20 24.33
CA GLN A 402 -4.88 3.88 25.60
C GLN A 402 -5.76 5.02 26.09
N ASP A 403 -6.77 4.70 26.89
CA ASP A 403 -7.57 5.71 27.60
C ASP A 403 -6.97 6.09 28.96
N GLU A 404 -7.65 7.00 29.67
CA GLU A 404 -7.24 7.49 30.99
C GLU A 404 -7.22 6.39 32.06
N ASP A 405 -8.01 5.32 31.88
CA ASP A 405 -8.09 4.17 32.80
C ASP A 405 -7.02 3.10 32.49
N GLY A 406 -6.23 3.30 31.43
CA GLY A 406 -5.21 2.36 30.99
C GLY A 406 -5.74 1.18 30.17
N ASN A 407 -6.99 1.22 29.70
CA ASN A 407 -7.46 0.26 28.70
C ASN A 407 -6.72 0.53 27.38
N MET A 408 -6.14 -0.51 26.80
CA MET A 408 -5.40 -0.41 25.54
C MET A 408 -6.25 -0.83 24.35
N TYR A 409 -6.04 -0.18 23.21
CA TYR A 409 -6.75 -0.44 21.97
C TYR A 409 -5.78 -0.58 20.80
N ALA A 410 -6.20 -1.34 19.79
CA ALA A 410 -5.46 -1.47 18.54
C ALA A 410 -6.38 -1.35 17.33
N SER A 411 -5.88 -0.72 16.26
CA SER A 411 -6.46 -0.87 14.93
C SER A 411 -5.82 -2.06 14.22
N VAL A 412 -6.63 -2.85 13.52
CA VAL A 412 -6.18 -4.06 12.83
C VAL A 412 -6.77 -4.12 11.44
N LEU A 413 -5.92 -4.27 10.43
CA LEU A 413 -6.35 -4.43 9.04
C LEU A 413 -6.83 -5.88 8.79
N GLY A 414 -7.97 -6.02 8.13
CA GLY A 414 -8.60 -7.27 7.73
C GLY A 414 -7.89 -7.99 6.58
N TYR A 415 -8.50 -9.07 6.07
CA TYR A 415 -7.93 -9.88 5.00
C TYR A 415 -8.13 -9.24 3.63
N ASP A 416 -7.22 -9.57 2.71
CA ASP A 416 -7.32 -9.20 1.31
C ASP A 416 -7.89 -10.35 0.46
N ASP A 417 -8.56 -9.99 -0.64
CA ASP A 417 -8.98 -10.88 -1.71
C ASP A 417 -7.79 -11.22 -2.64
N ARG A 418 -6.79 -11.90 -2.05
CA ARG A 418 -5.58 -12.37 -2.74
C ARG A 418 -4.94 -13.60 -2.07
N GLY A 419 -4.07 -14.26 -2.81
CA GLY A 419 -3.32 -15.42 -2.35
C GLY A 419 -4.15 -16.70 -2.33
N VAL A 420 -3.51 -17.80 -1.93
CA VAL A 420 -4.13 -19.14 -1.97
C VAL A 420 -5.34 -19.30 -1.06
N ARG A 421 -5.40 -18.49 0.02
CA ARG A 421 -6.52 -18.39 0.97
C ARG A 421 -7.18 -17.01 0.91
N ALA A 422 -7.47 -16.52 -0.30
CA ALA A 422 -8.12 -15.23 -0.51
C ALA A 422 -9.48 -15.14 0.18
N SER A 423 -9.78 -13.97 0.74
CA SER A 423 -11.04 -13.69 1.43
C SER A 423 -11.56 -12.30 1.04
N THR A 424 -12.76 -12.25 0.49
CA THR A 424 -13.45 -10.98 0.17
C THR A 424 -14.19 -10.45 1.39
N ASP A 425 -14.55 -9.17 1.39
CA ASP A 425 -15.47 -8.53 2.34
C ASP A 425 -15.09 -8.70 3.82
N SER A 426 -13.81 -8.97 4.10
CA SER A 426 -13.27 -9.03 5.45
C SER A 426 -13.29 -7.64 6.10
N PRO A 427 -13.99 -7.44 7.23
CA PRO A 427 -13.98 -6.17 7.93
C PRO A 427 -12.57 -5.78 8.42
N ASP A 428 -12.36 -4.50 8.64
CA ASP A 428 -11.26 -4.00 9.46
C ASP A 428 -11.74 -3.83 10.91
N TRP A 429 -10.81 -3.72 11.86
CA TRP A 429 -11.17 -3.85 13.27
C TRP A 429 -10.57 -2.75 14.14
N ILE A 430 -11.33 -2.38 15.16
CA ILE A 430 -10.78 -1.81 16.40
C ILE A 430 -10.93 -2.86 17.48
N MET A 431 -9.84 -3.15 18.18
CA MET A 431 -9.76 -4.14 19.26
C MET A 431 -9.58 -3.42 20.59
N LYS A 432 -10.32 -3.85 21.62
CA LYS A 432 -9.92 -3.63 23.01
C LYS A 432 -8.98 -4.75 23.40
N LEU A 433 -7.74 -4.42 23.74
CA LEU A 433 -6.67 -5.41 23.96
C LEU A 433 -6.75 -6.05 25.34
N GLU A 434 -6.72 -7.38 25.38
CA GLU A 434 -6.70 -8.17 26.60
C GLU A 434 -5.43 -9.03 26.68
N LYS A 435 -4.82 -9.10 27.86
CA LYS A 435 -3.60 -9.89 28.07
C LYS A 435 -3.87 -11.36 27.81
N GLY A 436 -3.11 -11.95 26.89
CA GLY A 436 -3.20 -13.36 26.52
C GLY A 436 -4.38 -13.70 25.62
N ALA A 437 -5.14 -12.72 25.13
CA ALA A 437 -6.21 -12.95 24.15
C ALA A 437 -5.67 -13.38 22.78
N TRP A 438 -6.51 -14.11 22.05
CA TRP A 438 -6.28 -14.48 20.65
C TRP A 438 -7.43 -13.93 19.79
N TYR A 439 -7.10 -13.13 18.78
CA TYR A 439 -8.08 -12.40 17.95
C TYR A 439 -8.39 -13.07 16.61
N GLY A 440 -8.01 -14.35 16.45
CA GLY A 440 -8.58 -15.22 15.42
C GLY A 440 -7.76 -15.40 14.13
N TRP A 441 -6.83 -14.50 13.78
CA TRP A 441 -5.96 -14.72 12.62
C TRP A 441 -5.08 -15.97 12.83
N PRO A 442 -4.90 -16.85 11.80
CA PRO A 442 -5.24 -16.69 10.39
C PRO A 442 -6.51 -17.43 9.92
N ASP A 443 -7.38 -17.89 10.84
CA ASP A 443 -8.53 -18.74 10.50
C ASP A 443 -9.89 -18.08 10.74
N TYR A 444 -9.90 -16.91 11.37
CA TYR A 444 -11.10 -16.11 11.63
C TYR A 444 -10.92 -14.67 11.19
N ALA A 445 -12.03 -14.05 10.81
CA ALA A 445 -12.19 -12.61 10.60
C ALA A 445 -13.16 -12.08 11.66
N GLY A 446 -12.60 -11.43 12.70
CA GLY A 446 -13.32 -11.20 13.95
C GLY A 446 -13.63 -12.55 14.60
N THR A 447 -14.88 -12.78 15.00
CA THR A 447 -15.33 -14.07 15.58
C THR A 447 -15.86 -15.06 14.54
N VAL A 448 -15.84 -14.71 13.25
CA VAL A 448 -16.43 -15.54 12.20
C VAL A 448 -15.34 -16.34 11.48
N PRO A 449 -15.47 -17.67 11.36
CA PRO A 449 -14.52 -18.50 10.61
C PRO A 449 -14.37 -18.03 9.16
N LEU A 450 -13.16 -18.09 8.60
CA LEU A 450 -12.91 -17.76 7.20
C LEU A 450 -13.62 -18.70 6.21
N THR A 451 -14.10 -19.86 6.67
CA THR A 451 -14.91 -20.78 5.87
C THR A 451 -16.35 -20.30 5.65
N ASP A 452 -16.79 -19.25 6.34
CA ASP A 452 -18.11 -18.65 6.11
C ASP A 452 -18.23 -18.16 4.66
N GLU A 453 -19.39 -18.43 4.05
CA GLU A 453 -19.65 -18.14 2.63
C GLU A 453 -19.56 -16.65 2.30
N LYS A 454 -19.79 -15.76 3.28
CA LYS A 454 -19.68 -14.31 3.05
C LYS A 454 -18.25 -13.86 2.69
N PHE A 455 -17.24 -14.67 3.02
CA PHE A 455 -15.84 -14.42 2.69
C PHE A 455 -15.37 -15.19 1.45
N ALA A 456 -16.29 -15.86 0.73
CA ALA A 456 -15.98 -16.64 -0.45
C ALA A 456 -15.36 -15.77 -1.56
N SER A 457 -14.26 -16.26 -2.12
CA SER A 457 -13.50 -15.59 -3.17
C SER A 457 -13.21 -16.56 -4.30
N ASP A 458 -13.31 -16.07 -5.54
CA ASP A 458 -12.92 -16.75 -6.76
C ASP A 458 -11.41 -16.64 -7.06
N ARG A 459 -10.68 -15.79 -6.31
CA ARG A 459 -9.23 -15.59 -6.48
C ARG A 459 -8.39 -16.62 -5.70
N GLY A 460 -8.95 -17.19 -4.63
CA GLY A 460 -8.30 -18.19 -3.78
C GLY A 460 -8.65 -19.63 -4.17
N ILE A 461 -7.98 -20.60 -3.56
CA ILE A 461 -8.26 -22.03 -3.73
C ILE A 461 -9.39 -22.45 -2.78
N ASN A 462 -9.18 -22.23 -1.48
CA ASN A 462 -10.16 -22.42 -0.41
C ASN A 462 -9.72 -21.64 0.84
N ARG A 463 -10.53 -21.67 1.89
CA ARG A 463 -10.28 -21.00 3.17
C ARG A 463 -10.32 -21.98 4.34
N ASN A 464 -9.93 -23.24 4.10
CA ASN A 464 -9.90 -24.28 5.12
C ASN A 464 -9.04 -23.83 6.32
N PRO A 465 -9.41 -24.21 7.55
CA PRO A 465 -8.62 -23.88 8.72
C PRO A 465 -7.24 -24.53 8.65
N ILE A 466 -6.20 -23.78 9.02
CA ILE A 466 -4.82 -24.28 9.06
C ILE A 466 -4.37 -24.65 10.48
N ILE A 467 -5.09 -24.17 11.50
CA ILE A 467 -4.94 -24.54 12.90
C ILE A 467 -6.04 -25.55 13.25
N LYS A 468 -5.64 -26.70 13.79
CA LYS A 468 -6.57 -27.80 14.11
C LYS A 468 -7.46 -27.48 15.31
N ASP A 469 -6.83 -27.01 16.39
CA ASP A 469 -7.47 -26.76 17.68
C ASP A 469 -7.16 -25.31 18.10
N PRO A 470 -7.80 -24.30 17.46
CA PRO A 470 -7.51 -22.90 17.74
C PRO A 470 -7.97 -22.49 19.15
N PRO A 471 -7.30 -21.50 19.78
CA PRO A 471 -7.80 -20.89 21.02
C PRO A 471 -9.20 -20.28 20.86
N GLU A 472 -9.85 -19.95 21.97
CA GLU A 472 -11.07 -19.16 21.94
C GLU A 472 -10.79 -17.77 21.37
N VAL A 473 -11.66 -17.31 20.45
CA VAL A 473 -11.50 -16.01 19.77
C VAL A 473 -12.13 -14.91 20.62
N THR A 474 -11.35 -13.88 20.93
CA THR A 474 -11.86 -12.66 21.57
C THR A 474 -12.53 -11.76 20.53
N PRO A 475 -13.75 -11.23 20.79
CA PRO A 475 -14.46 -10.38 19.85
C PRO A 475 -13.81 -9.00 19.68
N PRO A 476 -13.93 -8.38 18.49
CA PRO A 476 -13.51 -7.00 18.27
C PRO A 476 -14.45 -6.01 19.01
N LEU A 477 -13.94 -4.83 19.34
CA LEU A 477 -14.76 -3.72 19.83
C LEU A 477 -15.64 -3.18 18.70
N ALA A 478 -15.03 -2.90 17.54
CA ALA A 478 -15.74 -2.38 16.38
C ALA A 478 -15.39 -3.14 15.10
N SER A 479 -16.41 -3.34 14.26
CA SER A 479 -16.30 -3.89 12.91
C SER A 479 -16.48 -2.77 11.89
N LEU A 480 -15.38 -2.36 11.27
CA LEU A 480 -15.35 -1.32 10.25
C LEU A 480 -15.55 -1.94 8.86
N PRO A 481 -16.07 -1.19 7.87
CA PRO A 481 -16.24 -1.73 6.53
C PRO A 481 -14.90 -2.19 5.94
N SER A 482 -14.95 -3.22 5.11
CA SER A 482 -13.77 -3.81 4.47
C SER A 482 -12.95 -2.76 3.72
N HIS A 483 -11.62 -2.84 3.86
CA HIS A 483 -10.63 -1.98 3.19
C HIS A 483 -10.70 -0.50 3.56
N TYR A 484 -11.26 -0.15 4.72
CA TYR A 484 -11.06 1.18 5.31
C TYR A 484 -9.59 1.39 5.68
N SER A 485 -8.88 0.32 6.02
CA SER A 485 -7.47 0.34 6.40
C SER A 485 -7.24 1.32 7.57
N PRO A 486 -7.78 1.02 8.77
CA PRO A 486 -7.57 1.86 9.94
C PRO A 486 -6.10 1.84 10.33
N MET A 487 -5.48 3.03 10.35
CA MET A 487 -4.08 3.24 10.66
C MET A 487 -3.93 3.63 12.13
N LYS A 488 -3.18 4.66 12.48
CA LYS A 488 -3.01 5.04 13.89
C LYS A 488 -4.27 5.65 14.49
N ILE A 489 -4.36 5.53 15.81
CA ILE A 489 -5.54 5.86 16.60
C ILE A 489 -5.12 6.65 17.84
N ASP A 490 -6.01 7.49 18.37
CA ASP A 490 -5.78 8.19 19.64
C ASP A 490 -7.09 8.38 20.40
N CYS A 491 -7.08 8.14 21.71
CA CYS A 491 -8.24 8.42 22.56
C CYS A 491 -8.38 9.93 22.77
N ALA A 492 -9.61 10.43 22.65
CA ALA A 492 -9.88 11.85 22.83
C ALA A 492 -9.77 12.26 24.30
N PRO A 493 -9.06 13.35 24.60
CA PRO A 493 -9.13 14.00 25.90
C PRO A 493 -10.45 14.76 26.04
N LYS A 494 -10.93 14.89 27.28
CA LYS A 494 -12.22 15.54 27.60
C LYS A 494 -12.28 16.98 27.09
N GLU A 495 -11.15 17.68 27.08
CA GLU A 495 -11.01 19.07 26.64
C GLU A 495 -11.34 19.28 25.16
N PHE A 496 -11.25 18.24 24.33
CA PHE A 496 -11.57 18.35 22.90
C PHE A 496 -13.08 18.57 22.69
N GLY A 497 -13.91 18.08 23.62
CA GLY A 497 -15.36 18.21 23.58
C GLY A 497 -16.06 17.20 22.66
N MET A 498 -15.41 16.07 22.39
CA MET A 498 -15.98 14.89 21.76
C MET A 498 -15.21 13.66 22.28
N ASP A 499 -15.94 12.70 22.84
CA ASP A 499 -15.36 11.49 23.42
C ASP A 499 -15.21 10.37 22.37
N GLY A 500 -14.30 9.43 22.62
CA GLY A 500 -14.10 8.23 21.81
C GLY A 500 -12.69 8.09 21.23
N ILE A 501 -12.49 7.02 20.47
CA ILE A 501 -11.23 6.71 19.79
C ILE A 501 -11.27 7.33 18.40
N PHE A 502 -10.35 8.24 18.12
CA PHE A 502 -10.19 8.83 16.80
C PHE A 502 -9.33 7.88 15.95
N VAL A 503 -9.82 7.54 14.76
CA VAL A 503 -9.19 6.53 13.90
C VAL A 503 -8.83 7.12 12.54
N ALA A 504 -7.54 7.14 12.22
CA ALA A 504 -7.06 7.47 10.89
C ALA A 504 -7.52 6.40 9.88
N VAL A 505 -8.28 6.79 8.86
CA VAL A 505 -8.72 5.89 7.78
C VAL A 505 -7.92 6.20 6.52
N PHE A 506 -7.07 5.26 6.11
CA PHE A 506 -6.23 5.41 4.92
C PHE A 506 -7.02 5.20 3.63
N GLY A 507 -8.07 4.39 3.65
CA GLY A 507 -8.90 4.04 2.50
C GLY A 507 -8.35 2.88 1.67
N ASP A 508 -9.01 2.58 0.54
CA ASP A 508 -8.86 1.29 -0.14
C ASP A 508 -7.55 1.08 -0.91
N GLY A 509 -7.19 -0.21 -1.05
CA GLY A 509 -6.13 -0.74 -1.88
C GLY A 509 -6.61 -1.43 -3.16
N GLN A 510 -7.75 -1.02 -3.74
CA GLN A 510 -8.27 -1.62 -4.98
C GLN A 510 -7.34 -1.36 -6.19
N PRO A 511 -7.19 -2.30 -7.13
CA PRO A 511 -7.72 -3.68 -7.18
C PRO A 511 -6.86 -4.75 -6.52
N LEU A 512 -5.69 -4.37 -5.99
CA LEU A 512 -4.72 -5.30 -5.42
C LEU A 512 -5.26 -6.01 -4.17
N THR A 513 -6.05 -5.31 -3.34
CA THR A 513 -6.64 -5.87 -2.13
C THR A 513 -8.03 -6.48 -2.36
N GLN A 514 -8.89 -5.83 -3.15
CA GLN A 514 -10.20 -6.34 -3.58
C GLN A 514 -10.77 -5.42 -4.68
N ASP A 515 -11.65 -5.94 -5.54
CA ASP A 515 -12.52 -5.10 -6.38
C ASP A 515 -13.77 -4.66 -5.57
N LEU A 516 -13.76 -3.43 -5.07
CA LEU A 516 -14.84 -2.90 -4.24
C LEU A 516 -16.02 -2.40 -5.08
N LYS A 517 -17.24 -2.62 -4.58
CA LYS A 517 -18.46 -2.01 -5.12
C LYS A 517 -18.48 -0.49 -4.95
N LYS A 518 -17.86 -0.01 -3.86
CA LYS A 518 -17.77 1.41 -3.52
C LYS A 518 -16.41 1.69 -2.89
N LEU A 519 -15.71 2.67 -3.44
CA LEU A 519 -14.40 3.10 -2.93
C LEU A 519 -14.53 3.68 -1.52
N ALA A 520 -13.52 3.41 -0.69
CA ALA A 520 -13.47 3.88 0.68
C ALA A 520 -12.89 5.31 0.72
N PRO A 521 -13.56 6.28 1.37
CA PRO A 521 -12.97 7.60 1.57
C PRO A 521 -11.82 7.52 2.58
N SER A 522 -10.93 8.51 2.54
CA SER A 522 -9.95 8.74 3.60
C SER A 522 -10.43 9.86 4.55
N GLY A 523 -10.08 9.76 5.82
CA GLY A 523 -10.54 10.69 6.84
C GLY A 523 -10.25 10.19 8.25
N VAL A 524 -11.04 10.67 9.21
CA VAL A 524 -10.98 10.30 10.62
C VAL A 524 -12.37 9.86 11.08
N LEU A 525 -12.47 8.66 11.62
CA LEU A 525 -13.65 8.18 12.34
C LEU A 525 -13.52 8.50 13.83
N VAL A 526 -14.64 8.52 14.53
CA VAL A 526 -14.71 8.44 15.98
C VAL A 526 -15.46 7.17 16.35
N VAL A 527 -14.86 6.35 17.20
CA VAL A 527 -15.40 5.07 17.66
C VAL A 527 -15.69 5.18 19.15
N ASP A 528 -16.91 4.88 19.53
CA ASP A 528 -17.35 4.81 20.92
C ASP A 528 -16.72 3.61 21.64
N GLN A 529 -16.12 3.86 22.79
CA GLN A 529 -15.31 2.87 23.52
C GLN A 529 -16.12 1.77 24.21
N GLU A 530 -17.42 1.99 24.42
CA GLU A 530 -18.30 1.04 25.11
C GLU A 530 -19.08 0.18 24.11
N THR A 531 -19.62 0.82 23.08
CA THR A 531 -20.54 0.22 22.11
C THR A 531 -19.86 -0.22 20.82
N GLY A 532 -18.68 0.31 20.51
CA GLY A 532 -18.02 0.12 19.22
C GLY A 532 -18.72 0.78 18.04
N SER A 533 -19.75 1.59 18.29
CA SER A 533 -20.42 2.38 17.25
C SER A 533 -19.49 3.49 16.74
N TYR A 534 -19.66 3.90 15.49
CA TYR A 534 -18.74 4.86 14.88
C TYR A 534 -19.42 5.77 13.86
N ASP A 535 -18.85 6.96 13.70
CA ASP A 535 -19.21 7.90 12.63
C ASP A 535 -17.97 8.67 12.13
N TRP A 536 -18.11 9.33 10.99
CA TRP A 536 -17.09 10.22 10.45
C TRP A 536 -17.01 11.50 11.26
N PHE A 537 -15.84 11.78 11.83
CA PHE A 537 -15.50 13.10 12.35
C PHE A 537 -15.05 14.03 11.23
N LEU A 538 -14.13 13.57 10.38
CA LEU A 538 -13.56 14.38 9.31
C LEU A 538 -13.35 13.54 8.04
N LYS A 539 -13.65 14.10 6.86
CA LYS A 539 -13.30 13.50 5.55
C LYS A 539 -13.23 14.57 4.46
N SER A 540 -12.73 14.24 3.28
CA SER A 540 -12.79 15.16 2.14
C SER A 540 -14.23 15.34 1.62
N LYS A 541 -14.61 16.59 1.31
CA LYS A 541 -15.80 16.93 0.51
C LYS A 541 -15.58 16.40 -0.89
N ASN A 542 -16.59 15.74 -1.45
CA ASN A 542 -16.55 14.98 -2.70
C ASN A 542 -15.79 13.64 -2.59
N LYS A 543 -16.48 12.55 -2.96
CA LYS A 543 -16.05 11.14 -2.80
C LYS A 543 -15.01 10.67 -3.81
N ALA A 544 -14.13 11.54 -4.30
CA ALA A 544 -13.06 11.06 -5.18
C ALA A 544 -12.16 10.10 -4.39
N ARG A 545 -11.66 9.06 -5.06
CA ARG A 545 -10.66 8.16 -4.50
C ARG A 545 -9.51 8.98 -3.91
N ALA A 546 -9.10 8.63 -2.70
CA ALA A 546 -7.88 9.11 -2.10
C ALA A 546 -6.69 8.95 -3.08
N GLY A 547 -6.18 10.06 -3.63
CA GLY A 547 -5.19 10.04 -4.70
C GLY A 547 -4.92 11.41 -5.35
N ARG A 548 -4.16 11.41 -6.45
CA ARG A 548 -3.58 12.59 -7.12
C ARG A 548 -4.60 13.54 -7.75
N ARG A 549 -5.86 13.13 -7.84
CA ARG A 549 -6.98 13.90 -8.41
C ARG A 549 -8.02 14.32 -7.38
N GLY A 550 -7.83 13.98 -6.10
CA GLY A 550 -8.74 14.35 -5.02
C GLY A 550 -8.40 15.71 -4.40
N ASP A 551 -9.39 16.39 -3.85
CA ASP A 551 -9.23 17.60 -3.05
C ASP A 551 -9.14 17.25 -1.54
N GLY A 552 -8.70 18.18 -0.69
CA GLY A 552 -8.60 17.95 0.76
C GLY A 552 -7.61 16.83 1.18
N LEU A 553 -8.05 15.92 2.05
CA LEU A 553 -7.27 14.77 2.52
C LEU A 553 -7.02 13.77 1.39
N LYS A 554 -5.82 13.18 1.41
CA LYS A 554 -5.42 12.09 0.52
C LYS A 554 -5.53 10.78 1.28
N ARG A 555 -4.59 10.47 2.15
CA ARG A 555 -4.47 9.17 2.82
C ARG A 555 -4.06 9.39 4.27
N VAL A 556 -5.03 9.65 5.14
CA VAL A 556 -4.79 9.84 6.58
C VAL A 556 -4.17 8.57 7.16
N VAL A 557 -3.07 8.74 7.89
CA VAL A 557 -2.28 7.64 8.46
C VAL A 557 -2.08 7.77 9.97
N ASP A 558 -2.19 8.98 10.51
CA ASP A 558 -2.05 9.22 11.94
C ASP A 558 -2.97 10.32 12.44
N VAL A 559 -3.39 10.18 13.69
CA VAL A 559 -4.10 11.18 14.48
C VAL A 559 -3.45 11.27 15.84
N LYS A 560 -3.21 12.51 16.32
CA LYS A 560 -2.60 12.72 17.62
C LYS A 560 -3.19 13.94 18.31
N PHE A 561 -3.69 13.80 19.53
CA PHE A 561 -4.08 14.95 20.34
C PHE A 561 -2.86 15.67 20.92
N ASP A 562 -2.93 16.99 21.07
CA ASP A 562 -1.97 17.69 21.91
C ASP A 562 -2.21 17.41 23.40
N ARG A 563 -1.18 17.74 24.20
CA ARG A 563 -1.19 17.50 25.64
C ARG A 563 -2.25 18.32 26.39
N ASP A 564 -2.66 19.48 25.87
CA ASP A 564 -3.75 20.27 26.49
C ASP A 564 -5.14 19.84 26.02
N GLY A 565 -5.20 18.89 25.09
CA GLY A 565 -6.41 18.26 24.57
C GLY A 565 -7.28 19.15 23.70
N LYS A 566 -6.79 20.32 23.28
CA LYS A 566 -7.60 21.30 22.52
C LYS A 566 -7.47 21.15 21.01
N SER A 567 -6.47 20.41 20.55
CA SER A 567 -6.22 20.23 19.13
C SER A 567 -5.98 18.77 18.77
N LEU A 568 -6.57 18.37 17.66
CA LEU A 568 -6.25 17.12 16.99
C LEU A 568 -5.32 17.40 15.80
N TYR A 569 -4.21 16.69 15.73
CA TYR A 569 -3.32 16.70 14.59
C TYR A 569 -3.64 15.51 13.69
N VAL A 570 -3.80 15.75 12.40
CA VAL A 570 -4.15 14.72 11.40
C VAL A 570 -3.03 14.65 10.38
N LEU A 571 -2.31 13.52 10.36
CA LEU A 571 -1.24 13.27 9.41
C LEU A 571 -1.78 12.63 8.15
N ASP A 572 -1.62 13.34 7.04
CA ASP A 572 -1.89 12.83 5.71
C ASP A 572 -0.60 12.31 5.10
N PHE A 573 -0.57 11.01 4.77
CA PHE A 573 0.54 10.36 4.07
C PHE A 573 0.82 11.01 2.70
N GLY A 574 -0.21 11.61 2.10
CA GLY A 574 -0.18 12.21 0.78
C GLY A 574 -0.71 11.26 -0.30
N VAL A 575 -0.24 11.46 -1.53
CA VAL A 575 -0.72 10.71 -2.69
C VAL A 575 -0.16 9.29 -2.66
N PHE A 576 -1.04 8.32 -2.44
CA PHE A 576 -0.82 6.88 -2.65
C PHE A 576 -1.91 6.36 -3.60
N GLU A 577 -1.50 5.75 -4.70
CA GLU A 577 -2.39 5.23 -5.74
C GLU A 577 -1.95 3.82 -6.15
N LEU A 578 -2.90 3.04 -6.65
CA LEU A 578 -2.60 1.78 -7.33
C LEU A 578 -2.78 2.02 -8.83
N ALA A 579 -1.67 2.25 -9.53
CA ALA A 579 -1.66 2.38 -10.98
C ALA A 579 -1.51 0.99 -11.59
N ASP A 580 -2.57 0.45 -12.18
CA ASP A 580 -2.55 -0.83 -12.91
C ASP A 580 -1.89 -1.99 -12.11
N MET A 581 -2.38 -2.25 -10.89
CA MET A 581 -1.86 -3.24 -9.90
C MET A 581 -0.54 -2.87 -9.20
N ALA A 582 0.12 -1.78 -9.56
CA ALA A 582 1.35 -1.34 -8.92
C ALA A 582 1.09 -0.20 -7.92
N PRO A 583 1.42 -0.37 -6.63
CA PRO A 583 1.35 0.73 -5.68
C PRO A 583 2.39 1.80 -6.02
N ASN A 584 1.95 3.06 -6.00
CA ASN A 584 2.75 4.22 -6.30
C ASN A 584 2.40 5.36 -5.34
N ALA A 585 3.37 5.70 -4.50
CA ALA A 585 3.32 6.92 -3.71
C ALA A 585 4.18 8.03 -4.29
N ILE A 586 3.73 9.27 -4.12
CA ILE A 586 4.44 10.45 -4.59
C ILE A 586 5.11 11.15 -3.39
N PRO A 587 6.45 11.28 -3.39
CA PRO A 587 7.15 11.95 -2.29
C PRO A 587 6.78 13.43 -2.24
N LYS A 588 6.94 14.07 -1.07
CA LYS A 588 6.62 15.49 -0.84
C LYS A 588 5.15 15.85 -1.08
N THR A 589 4.24 14.91 -0.85
CA THR A 589 2.80 15.17 -0.95
C THR A 589 2.07 15.05 0.38
N GLY A 590 2.76 14.61 1.44
CA GLY A 590 2.20 14.51 2.78
C GLY A 590 1.99 15.87 3.43
N VAL A 591 0.97 15.94 4.29
CA VAL A 591 0.48 17.18 4.90
C VAL A 591 0.15 16.92 6.36
N LEU A 592 0.50 17.85 7.24
CA LEU A 592 0.03 17.84 8.62
C LEU A 592 -1.04 18.91 8.79
N TRP A 593 -2.20 18.48 9.25
CA TRP A 593 -3.35 19.32 9.57
C TRP A 593 -3.50 19.45 11.08
N LYS A 594 -3.98 20.60 11.52
CA LYS A 594 -4.39 20.88 12.89
C LYS A 594 -5.89 21.18 12.88
N ILE A 595 -6.66 20.45 13.68
CA ILE A 595 -8.08 20.63 13.89
C ILE A 595 -8.28 21.17 15.30
N THR A 596 -9.05 22.26 15.44
CA THR A 596 -9.33 22.89 16.72
C THR A 596 -10.80 23.26 16.81
N LYS A 597 -11.35 23.24 18.02
CA LYS A 597 -12.67 23.82 18.31
C LYS A 597 -12.64 25.33 18.09
N GLU A 598 -13.73 25.89 17.56
CA GLU A 598 -13.90 27.33 17.31
C GLU A 598 -14.19 28.15 18.56
#